data_AF-A0A8M1PAI7-F1
#
_entry.id   AF-A0A8M1PAI7-F1
#
_cell.length_a   1.000
_cell.length_b   1.000
_cell.length_c   1.000
_cell.angle_alpha   90.00
_cell.angle_beta   90.00
_cell.angle_gamma   90.00
#
_symmetry.space_group_name_H-M   'P 1'
#
loop_
_entity.id
_entity.type
_entity.pdbx_description
1 polymer ?
#
loop_
_entity_poly.entity_id
_entity_poly.type
_entity_poly.pdbx_seq_one_letter_code
_entity_poly.pdbx_strand_id
1 'polypeptide(L)'
;MFMPNTELHDNTQPVQLNPTNPIGPSKTPDLGGFRKIRSTGEPIPNPIPGLASDVLEMRVKEGSKIRNLLGFAMSRIEGDGQTQVLFSGTGRAVTKTITCAEIMKRKVAGLHQVSKLQYRTVTEVWESQESQMTVHRTLPSICILLSKEPLDPHEPGYQPPVETNTLSEEHRQVDGVQGSGKTEKRPLSPCDHPGLKRAALGKD
;
A
#
# COMPACT_ATOMS: atom_id res chain seq x y z
N MET A 1 50.12 28.91 8.47
CA MET A 1 49.83 30.02 7.54
C MET A 1 48.33 30.23 7.57
N PHE A 2 47.86 31.31 8.22
CA PHE A 2 46.43 31.59 8.37
C PHE A 2 45.91 32.38 7.16
N MET A 3 44.77 32.00 6.62
CA MET A 3 44.02 32.72 5.59
C MET A 3 42.65 33.12 6.18
N PRO A 4 42.18 34.36 5.99
CA PRO A 4 40.88 34.81 6.50
C PRO A 4 39.76 34.41 5.53
N ASN A 5 38.62 33.97 6.07
CA ASN A 5 37.42 33.74 5.26
C ASN A 5 36.71 35.06 4.97
N THR A 6 36.36 35.29 3.71
CA THR A 6 35.58 36.45 3.25
C THR A 6 34.09 36.13 3.29
N GLU A 7 33.27 37.09 3.70
CA GLU A 7 31.82 36.92 3.85
C GLU A 7 31.10 36.78 2.50
N LEU A 8 30.16 35.83 2.42
CA LEU A 8 29.07 35.86 1.44
C LEU A 8 27.77 36.18 2.17
N HIS A 9 27.20 37.34 1.86
CA HIS A 9 25.90 37.76 2.36
C HIS A 9 24.80 36.98 1.62
N ASP A 10 24.22 35.96 2.25
CA ASP A 10 23.03 35.27 1.74
C ASP A 10 21.76 36.01 2.17
N ASN A 11 21.00 36.51 1.21
CA ASN A 11 19.81 37.33 1.43
C ASN A 11 18.55 36.46 1.56
N THR A 12 18.54 35.59 2.56
CA THR A 12 17.37 34.74 2.88
C THR A 12 16.29 35.57 3.58
N GLN A 13 15.22 35.91 2.85
CA GLN A 13 13.99 36.44 3.46
C GLN A 13 13.36 35.37 4.37
N PRO A 14 12.80 35.74 5.54
CA PRO A 14 12.21 34.79 6.46
C PRO A 14 10.91 34.21 5.89
N VAL A 15 10.92 32.94 5.50
CA VAL A 15 9.70 32.18 5.22
C VAL A 15 8.90 32.09 6.53
N GLN A 16 7.74 32.76 6.59
CA GLN A 16 6.81 32.58 7.71
C GLN A 16 6.31 31.14 7.77
N LEU A 17 6.86 30.36 8.69
CA LEU A 17 6.33 29.04 9.06
C LEU A 17 5.05 29.22 9.88
N ASN A 18 3.92 29.34 9.19
CA ASN A 18 2.62 29.45 9.85
C ASN A 18 2.27 28.09 10.51
N PRO A 19 2.05 28.04 11.84
CA PRO A 19 1.89 26.77 12.56
C PRO A 19 0.48 26.18 12.40
N THR A 20 0.33 24.93 12.86
CA THR A 20 -0.94 24.18 13.02
C THR A 20 -1.75 23.87 11.75
N ASN A 21 -1.45 22.71 11.14
CA ASN A 21 -2.48 21.87 10.51
C ASN A 21 -2.98 20.86 11.55
N PRO A 22 -4.29 20.79 11.88
CA PRO A 22 -4.81 19.75 12.76
C PRO A 22 -4.84 18.39 12.04
N ILE A 23 -4.48 17.33 12.75
CA ILE A 23 -4.56 15.95 12.25
C ILE A 23 -6.04 15.53 12.23
N GLY A 24 -6.69 15.77 11.10
CA GLY A 24 -8.08 15.40 10.85
C GLY A 24 -8.25 14.68 9.50
N PRO A 25 -9.34 13.91 9.32
CA PRO A 25 -9.60 13.23 8.05
C PRO A 25 -9.72 14.27 6.94
N SER A 26 -9.04 14.06 5.80
CA SER A 26 -8.91 15.09 4.76
C SER A 26 -10.24 15.35 4.04
N LYS A 27 -11.08 16.20 4.64
CA LYS A 27 -12.03 16.99 3.88
C LYS A 27 -11.22 17.85 2.91
N THR A 28 -11.66 17.94 1.66
CA THR A 28 -11.14 18.95 0.75
C THR A 28 -11.28 20.32 1.43
N PRO A 29 -10.29 21.22 1.32
CA PRO A 29 -10.50 22.59 1.79
C PRO A 29 -11.75 23.11 1.08
N ASP A 30 -12.69 23.68 1.86
CA ASP A 30 -13.93 24.22 1.32
C ASP A 30 -13.63 25.55 0.65
N LEU A 31 -13.08 25.45 -0.56
CA LEU A 31 -12.70 26.57 -1.42
C LEU A 31 -13.95 27.17 -2.08
N GLY A 32 -15.01 27.46 -1.32
CA GLY A 32 -16.18 28.25 -1.74
C GLY A 32 -16.65 28.01 -3.18
N GLY A 33 -17.06 26.79 -3.52
CA GLY A 33 -17.59 26.45 -4.86
C GLY A 33 -16.55 26.06 -5.91
N PHE A 34 -15.24 26.14 -5.63
CA PHE A 34 -14.21 25.63 -6.54
C PHE A 34 -14.14 24.10 -6.50
N ARG A 35 -14.18 23.46 -7.68
CA ARG A 35 -13.94 22.01 -7.86
C ARG A 35 -12.51 21.75 -8.34
N LYS A 36 -11.89 20.66 -7.91
CA LYS A 36 -10.60 20.22 -8.46
C LYS A 36 -10.81 19.56 -9.83
N ILE A 37 -10.25 20.15 -10.88
CA ILE A 37 -10.35 19.62 -12.26
C ILE A 37 -9.08 18.88 -12.72
N ARG A 38 -7.90 19.21 -12.19
CA ARG A 38 -6.63 18.55 -12.53
C ARG A 38 -5.74 18.41 -11.31
N SER A 39 -4.91 17.38 -11.29
CA SER A 39 -3.90 17.13 -10.26
C SER A 39 -2.70 16.44 -10.93
N THR A 40 -1.56 17.13 -10.99
CA THR A 40 -0.32 16.67 -11.63
C THR A 40 0.80 16.68 -10.61
N GLY A 41 1.51 15.56 -10.45
CA GLY A 41 2.67 15.47 -9.57
C GLY A 41 3.97 15.66 -10.33
N GLU A 42 4.93 16.36 -9.74
CA GLU A 42 6.25 16.54 -10.35
C GLU A 42 7.01 15.20 -10.49
N PRO A 43 7.76 14.99 -11.59
CA PRO A 43 8.56 13.79 -11.80
C PRO A 43 9.80 13.82 -10.91
N ILE A 44 9.70 13.21 -9.73
CA ILE A 44 10.83 13.03 -8.81
C ILE A 44 11.43 11.64 -9.01
N PRO A 45 12.78 11.50 -9.09
CA PRO A 45 13.46 10.20 -9.15
C PRO A 45 13.04 9.23 -8.04
N ASN A 46 13.27 7.94 -8.24
CA ASN A 46 13.05 6.96 -7.18
C ASN A 46 14.15 7.13 -6.10
N PRO A 47 13.80 7.31 -4.81
CA PRO A 47 14.77 7.45 -3.72
C PRO A 47 15.49 6.14 -3.33
N ILE A 48 15.18 5.01 -3.97
CA ILE A 48 15.82 3.73 -3.71
C ILE A 48 17.06 3.57 -4.61
N PRO A 49 18.29 3.52 -4.06
CA PRO A 49 19.51 3.32 -4.83
C PRO A 49 19.61 1.88 -5.33
N GLY A 50 20.41 1.66 -6.38
CA GLY A 50 20.74 0.31 -6.88
C GLY A 50 19.56 -0.49 -7.45
N LEU A 51 18.43 0.16 -7.74
CA LEU A 51 17.22 -0.49 -8.21
C LEU A 51 17.45 -1.24 -9.53
N ALA A 52 17.02 -2.51 -9.60
CA ALA A 52 17.16 -3.33 -10.80
C ALA A 52 16.36 -2.75 -11.99
N SER A 53 16.91 -2.86 -13.20
CA SER A 53 16.30 -2.27 -14.41
C SER A 53 14.99 -2.94 -14.83
N ASP A 54 14.75 -4.18 -14.38
CA ASP A 54 13.58 -5.01 -14.68
C ASP A 54 12.55 -5.05 -13.53
N VAL A 55 12.71 -4.21 -12.49
CA VAL A 55 11.82 -4.19 -11.32
C VAL A 55 10.35 -3.95 -11.64
N LEU A 56 9.45 -4.66 -10.96
CA LEU A 56 8.02 -4.43 -11.07
C LEU A 56 7.57 -3.17 -10.30
N GLU A 57 7.40 -2.04 -10.99
CA GLU A 57 6.82 -0.84 -10.37
C GLU A 57 5.30 -0.94 -10.19
N MET A 58 4.86 -0.92 -8.93
CA MET A 58 3.47 -1.00 -8.49
C MET A 58 3.00 0.34 -7.90
N ARG A 59 2.45 1.22 -8.75
CA ARG A 59 1.92 2.53 -8.36
C ARG A 59 0.57 2.43 -7.65
N VAL A 60 0.57 2.52 -6.32
CA VAL A 60 -0.62 2.50 -5.46
C VAL A 60 -1.30 3.88 -5.45
N LYS A 61 -2.60 3.90 -5.72
CA LYS A 61 -3.46 5.10 -5.71
C LYS A 61 -4.63 4.92 -4.74
N GLU A 62 -5.30 6.03 -4.42
CA GLU A 62 -6.53 6.03 -3.61
C GLU A 62 -7.63 5.13 -4.18
N GLY A 63 -7.80 5.10 -5.50
CA GLY A 63 -8.77 4.20 -6.17
C GLY A 63 -8.34 2.74 -6.29
N SER A 64 -7.05 2.41 -6.13
CA SER A 64 -6.51 1.07 -6.37
C SER A 64 -7.15 0.01 -5.46
N LYS A 65 -7.53 -1.13 -6.03
CA LYS A 65 -8.07 -2.27 -5.29
C LYS A 65 -6.90 -3.18 -4.85
N ILE A 66 -6.76 -3.39 -3.53
CA ILE A 66 -5.64 -4.16 -2.94
C ILE A 66 -5.56 -5.57 -3.53
N ARG A 67 -6.71 -6.26 -3.68
CA ARG A 67 -6.78 -7.60 -4.31
C ARG A 67 -6.16 -7.64 -5.71
N ASN A 68 -6.41 -6.63 -6.53
CA ASN A 68 -5.92 -6.58 -7.91
C ASN A 68 -4.41 -6.29 -7.95
N LEU A 69 -3.95 -5.33 -7.14
CA LEU A 69 -2.52 -5.00 -7.02
C LEU A 69 -1.71 -6.23 -6.58
N LEU A 70 -2.16 -6.91 -5.51
CA LEU A 70 -1.47 -8.07 -4.97
C LEU A 70 -1.57 -9.28 -5.89
N GLY A 71 -2.73 -9.55 -6.49
CA GLY A 71 -2.89 -10.67 -7.43
C GLY A 71 -1.89 -10.59 -8.58
N PHE A 72 -1.70 -9.39 -9.15
CA PHE A 72 -0.71 -9.15 -10.19
C PHE A 72 0.73 -9.19 -9.67
N ALA A 73 1.04 -8.53 -8.54
CA ALA A 73 2.40 -8.53 -7.99
C ALA A 73 2.89 -9.93 -7.59
N MET A 74 2.01 -10.75 -7.00
CA MET A 74 2.31 -12.14 -6.63
C MET A 74 2.49 -13.01 -7.87
N SER A 75 1.60 -12.93 -8.88
CA SER A 75 1.76 -13.72 -10.11
C SER A 75 3.09 -13.45 -10.81
N ARG A 76 3.54 -12.18 -10.82
CA ARG A 76 4.85 -11.80 -11.36
C ARG A 76 6.01 -12.36 -10.54
N ILE A 77 6.01 -12.17 -9.22
CA ILE A 77 7.14 -12.58 -8.37
C ILE A 77 7.22 -14.12 -8.21
N GLU A 78 6.09 -14.83 -8.24
CA GLU A 78 6.03 -16.28 -8.06
C GLU A 78 6.18 -17.05 -9.38
N GLY A 79 5.61 -16.53 -10.48
CA GLY A 79 5.57 -17.21 -11.78
C GLY A 79 6.59 -16.72 -12.82
N ASP A 80 6.76 -15.41 -12.97
CA ASP A 80 7.45 -14.81 -14.13
C ASP A 80 8.95 -14.53 -13.89
N GLY A 81 9.54 -15.12 -12.84
CA GLY A 81 10.96 -14.96 -12.51
C GLY A 81 11.35 -13.58 -11.94
N GLN A 82 10.39 -12.67 -11.75
CA GLN A 82 10.67 -11.36 -11.14
C GLN A 82 11.20 -11.53 -9.71
N THR A 83 12.31 -10.87 -9.41
CA THR A 83 12.99 -10.93 -8.09
C THR A 83 12.62 -9.75 -7.19
N GLN A 84 12.20 -8.62 -7.78
CA GLN A 84 11.96 -7.36 -7.08
C GLN A 84 10.61 -6.74 -7.43
N VAL A 85 9.92 -6.19 -6.41
CA VAL A 85 8.68 -5.42 -6.57
C VAL A 85 8.79 -4.10 -5.79
N LEU A 86 8.47 -3.00 -6.46
CA LEU A 86 8.51 -1.65 -5.92
C LEU A 86 7.10 -1.11 -5.73
N PHE A 87 6.61 -1.02 -4.50
CA PHE A 87 5.36 -0.33 -4.20
C PHE A 87 5.61 1.17 -3.97
N SER A 88 4.91 2.03 -4.71
CA SER A 88 5.00 3.49 -4.54
C SER A 88 3.62 4.12 -4.33
N GLY A 89 3.51 5.06 -3.39
CA GLY A 89 2.24 5.74 -3.12
C GLY A 89 2.39 7.05 -2.35
N THR A 90 1.47 7.98 -2.62
CA THR A 90 1.54 9.39 -2.20
C THR A 90 0.20 9.83 -1.57
N GLY A 91 0.26 10.71 -0.57
CA GLY A 91 -0.91 11.22 0.14
C GLY A 91 -1.77 10.09 0.73
N ARG A 92 -3.07 10.09 0.42
CA ARG A 92 -4.03 9.06 0.89
C ARG A 92 -3.72 7.63 0.44
N ALA A 93 -2.78 7.43 -0.49
CA ALA A 93 -2.33 6.09 -0.87
C ALA A 93 -1.24 5.50 0.05
N VAL A 94 -0.57 6.30 0.89
CA VAL A 94 0.58 5.85 1.71
C VAL A 94 0.25 4.64 2.58
N THR A 95 -0.80 4.70 3.40
CA THR A 95 -1.23 3.58 4.26
C THR A 95 -1.52 2.32 3.44
N LYS A 96 -2.21 2.46 2.31
CA LYS A 96 -2.52 1.34 1.41
C LYS A 96 -1.26 0.72 0.79
N THR A 97 -0.24 1.54 0.53
CA THR A 97 1.06 1.09 -0.02
C THR A 97 1.76 0.18 0.98
N ILE A 98 1.80 0.60 2.25
CA ILE A 98 2.29 -0.21 3.38
C ILE A 98 1.45 -1.49 3.50
N THR A 99 0.12 -1.40 3.47
CA THR A 99 -0.76 -2.59 3.52
C THR A 99 -0.46 -3.60 2.41
N CYS A 100 -0.15 -3.15 1.19
CA CYS A 100 0.22 -4.04 0.09
C CYS A 100 1.55 -4.77 0.37
N ALA A 101 2.59 -4.04 0.77
CA ALA A 101 3.88 -4.64 1.11
C ALA A 101 3.77 -5.63 2.29
N GLU A 102 3.03 -5.27 3.34
CA GLU A 102 2.82 -6.12 4.51
C GLU A 102 2.04 -7.41 4.20
N ILE A 103 1.01 -7.36 3.33
CA ILE A 103 0.33 -8.58 2.89
C ILE A 103 1.27 -9.44 2.03
N MET A 104 2.11 -8.82 1.19
CA MET A 104 3.04 -9.53 0.33
C MET A 104 4.12 -10.28 1.13
N LYS A 105 4.75 -9.64 2.12
CA LYS A 105 5.73 -10.29 3.03
C LYS A 105 5.14 -11.47 3.82
N ARG A 106 3.83 -11.47 4.10
CA ARG A 106 3.15 -12.61 4.75
C ARG A 106 2.82 -13.77 3.81
N LYS A 107 2.88 -13.57 2.50
CA LYS A 107 2.56 -14.59 1.49
C LYS A 107 3.80 -15.14 0.81
N VAL A 108 4.80 -14.30 0.60
CA VAL A 108 6.09 -14.64 0.01
C VAL A 108 7.15 -14.48 1.10
N ALA A 109 7.61 -15.61 1.63
CA ALA A 109 8.69 -15.64 2.63
C ALA A 109 10.03 -15.21 2.01
N GLY A 110 11.01 -14.86 2.86
CA GLY A 110 12.36 -14.51 2.40
C GLY A 110 12.51 -13.11 1.79
N LEU A 111 11.46 -12.29 1.75
CA LEU A 111 11.55 -10.95 1.16
C LEU A 111 12.30 -9.94 2.06
N HIS A 112 13.46 -9.50 1.58
CA HIS A 112 14.16 -8.31 2.07
C HIS A 112 13.37 -7.06 1.69
N GLN A 113 13.44 -6.01 2.53
CA GLN A 113 12.74 -4.76 2.29
C GLN A 113 13.68 -3.55 2.43
N VAL A 114 13.51 -2.53 1.57
CA VAL A 114 14.01 -1.17 1.81
C VAL A 114 12.85 -0.18 1.66
N SER A 115 12.59 0.62 2.70
CA SER A 115 11.53 1.64 2.71
C SER A 115 12.13 3.06 2.72
N LYS A 116 11.71 3.89 1.75
CA LYS A 116 12.12 5.29 1.62
C LYS A 116 10.92 6.23 1.70
N LEU A 117 11.10 7.31 2.45
CA LEU A 117 10.13 8.40 2.60
C LEU A 117 10.62 9.63 1.82
N GLN A 118 9.70 10.33 1.19
CA GLN A 118 9.95 11.60 0.50
C GLN A 118 8.69 12.46 0.54
N TYR A 119 8.83 13.78 0.39
CA TYR A 119 7.71 14.64 0.02
C TYR A 119 7.63 14.76 -1.50
N ARG A 120 6.41 14.84 -2.04
CA ARG A 120 6.16 15.13 -3.46
C ARG A 120 5.23 16.33 -3.59
N THR A 121 5.63 17.30 -4.40
CA THR A 121 4.76 18.42 -4.77
C THR A 121 3.76 17.96 -5.83
N VAL A 122 2.49 18.28 -5.61
CA VAL A 122 1.40 18.09 -6.56
C VAL A 122 0.78 19.44 -6.86
N THR A 123 0.80 19.81 -8.12
CA THR A 123 0.14 20.99 -8.67
C THR A 123 -1.32 20.62 -8.97
N GLU A 124 -2.26 21.27 -8.30
CA GLU A 124 -3.69 21.06 -8.50
C GLU A 124 -4.33 22.29 -9.13
N VAL A 125 -5.16 22.06 -10.14
CA VAL A 125 -5.97 23.11 -10.75
C VAL A 125 -7.40 22.98 -10.24
N TRP A 126 -7.90 24.09 -9.71
CA TRP A 126 -9.22 24.27 -9.15
C TRP A 126 -9.97 25.29 -10.00
N GLU A 127 -11.27 25.08 -10.19
CA GLU A 127 -12.11 25.88 -11.08
C GLU A 127 -13.46 26.16 -10.41
N SER A 128 -13.86 27.43 -10.41
CA SER A 128 -15.21 27.91 -10.06
C SER A 128 -15.95 28.33 -11.34
N GLN A 129 -17.15 28.91 -11.20
CA GLN A 129 -17.88 29.46 -12.34
C GLN A 129 -17.19 30.68 -12.97
N GLU A 130 -16.41 31.43 -12.18
CA GLU A 130 -15.85 32.74 -12.56
C GLU A 130 -14.33 32.75 -12.70
N SER A 131 -13.63 31.76 -12.13
CA SER A 131 -12.16 31.79 -12.04
C SER A 131 -11.51 30.41 -11.89
N GLN A 132 -10.24 30.35 -12.29
CA GLN A 132 -9.36 29.20 -12.16
C GLN A 132 -8.20 29.53 -11.20
N MET A 133 -7.86 28.62 -10.29
CA MET A 133 -6.76 28.75 -9.34
C MET A 133 -5.83 27.54 -9.44
N THR A 134 -4.52 27.78 -9.33
CA THR A 134 -3.50 26.72 -9.18
C THR A 134 -3.01 26.68 -7.74
N VAL A 135 -3.02 25.49 -7.14
CA VAL A 135 -2.58 25.25 -5.75
C VAL A 135 -1.49 24.18 -5.75
N HIS A 136 -0.30 24.51 -5.24
CA HIS A 136 0.76 23.53 -5.01
C HIS A 136 0.57 22.89 -3.61
N ARG A 137 0.51 21.57 -3.55
CA ARG A 137 0.40 20.80 -2.30
C ARG A 137 1.56 19.84 -2.12
N THR A 138 2.27 19.96 -1.01
CA THR A 138 3.31 19.03 -0.59
C THR A 138 2.66 17.83 0.09
N LEU A 139 2.79 16.64 -0.51
CA LEU A 139 2.20 15.39 0.00
C LEU A 139 3.29 14.41 0.46
N PRO A 140 3.10 13.69 1.58
CA PRO A 140 4.01 12.61 1.97
C PRO A 140 3.91 11.46 0.95
N SER A 141 5.03 10.79 0.69
CA SER A 141 5.12 9.67 -0.23
C SER A 141 6.06 8.61 0.31
N ILE A 142 5.72 7.35 0.06
CA ILE A 142 6.52 6.18 0.43
C ILE A 142 6.86 5.36 -0.82
N CYS A 143 8.07 4.82 -0.86
CA CYS A 143 8.56 3.83 -1.81
C CYS A 143 9.06 2.64 -1.00
N ILE A 144 8.55 1.44 -1.27
CA ILE A 144 8.91 0.20 -0.59
C ILE A 144 9.39 -0.78 -1.66
N LEU A 145 10.69 -1.08 -1.68
CA LEU A 145 11.24 -2.20 -2.43
C LEU A 145 11.08 -3.46 -1.59
N LEU A 146 10.58 -4.53 -2.21
CA LEU A 146 10.68 -5.91 -1.73
C LEU A 146 11.53 -6.71 -2.71
N SER A 147 12.48 -7.49 -2.20
CA SER A 147 13.44 -8.27 -3.00
C SER A 147 13.57 -9.69 -2.45
N LYS A 148 13.63 -10.69 -3.33
CA LYS A 148 14.07 -12.06 -2.97
C LYS A 148 15.57 -12.12 -2.68
N GLU A 149 16.35 -11.36 -3.45
CA GLU A 149 17.80 -11.27 -3.26
C GLU A 149 18.13 -10.34 -2.09
N PRO A 150 19.21 -10.62 -1.32
CA PRO A 150 19.67 -9.74 -0.26
C PRO A 150 19.90 -8.30 -0.72
N LEU A 151 19.43 -7.36 0.08
CA LEU A 151 19.69 -5.92 -0.06
C LEU A 151 20.76 -5.49 0.96
N ASP A 152 21.40 -4.35 0.73
CA ASP A 152 22.41 -3.80 1.66
C ASP A 152 21.82 -3.59 3.08
N PRO A 153 22.31 -4.32 4.10
CA PRO A 153 21.82 -4.17 5.47
C PRO A 153 22.11 -2.80 6.10
N HIS A 154 23.04 -2.03 5.53
CA HIS A 154 23.40 -0.69 6.01
C HIS A 154 22.55 0.42 5.38
N GLU A 155 21.73 0.12 4.37
CA GLU A 155 20.90 1.09 3.68
C GLU A 155 19.78 1.62 4.60
N PRO A 156 19.65 2.94 4.85
CA PRO A 156 18.66 3.46 5.78
C PRO A 156 17.22 3.11 5.36
N GLY A 157 16.50 2.43 6.25
CA GLY A 157 15.16 1.90 5.98
C GLY A 157 15.13 0.43 5.49
N TYR A 158 16.28 -0.25 5.48
CA TYR A 158 16.35 -1.70 5.36
C TYR A 158 15.59 -2.42 6.49
N GLN A 159 14.95 -3.53 6.15
CA GLN A 159 14.37 -4.49 7.09
C GLN A 159 14.64 -5.91 6.55
N PRO A 160 15.19 -6.83 7.37
CA PRO A 160 15.44 -8.21 6.96
C PRO A 160 14.14 -8.99 6.75
N PRO A 161 14.19 -10.14 6.06
CA PRO A 161 13.06 -11.07 5.96
C PRO A 161 12.55 -11.47 7.34
N VAL A 162 11.23 -11.65 7.45
CA VAL A 162 10.62 -12.18 8.67
C VAL A 162 10.90 -13.67 8.76
N GLU A 163 11.55 -14.10 9.85
CA GLU A 163 11.68 -15.51 10.18
C GLU A 163 10.27 -16.12 10.29
N THR A 164 9.94 -17.01 9.36
CA THR A 164 8.66 -17.73 9.36
C THR A 164 8.77 -18.87 10.36
N ASN A 165 8.75 -18.50 11.66
CA ASN A 165 8.78 -19.47 12.74
C ASN A 165 7.54 -20.36 12.63
N THR A 166 7.75 -21.68 12.55
CA THR A 166 6.74 -22.68 12.22
C THR A 166 5.81 -22.94 13.39
N LEU A 167 4.96 -21.96 13.71
CA LEU A 167 3.89 -22.11 14.68
C LEU A 167 2.71 -22.87 14.08
N SER A 168 2.89 -24.18 14.06
CA SER A 168 1.88 -25.16 14.43
C SER A 168 0.67 -25.32 13.48
N GLU A 169 0.88 -26.03 12.38
CA GLU A 169 -0.10 -27.02 11.93
C GLU A 169 -0.09 -28.25 12.88
N GLU A 170 -0.22 -28.01 14.19
CA GLU A 170 -0.19 -29.03 15.24
C GLU A 170 -1.48 -28.97 16.06
N HIS A 171 -2.58 -29.33 15.39
CA HIS A 171 -3.88 -29.60 16.01
C HIS A 171 -4.67 -30.66 15.22
N ARG A 172 -3.97 -31.73 14.82
CA ARG A 172 -4.60 -32.89 14.15
C ARG A 172 -4.08 -34.27 14.58
N GLN A 173 -3.53 -34.39 15.79
CA GLN A 173 -3.43 -35.69 16.46
C GLN A 173 -3.37 -35.52 17.98
N VAL A 174 -4.47 -35.89 18.65
CA VAL A 174 -4.51 -36.10 20.11
C VAL A 174 -5.17 -37.44 20.36
N ASP A 175 -4.37 -38.32 20.96
CA ASP A 175 -4.70 -39.51 21.75
C ASP A 175 -5.61 -40.60 21.17
N GLY A 176 -5.00 -41.77 20.96
CA GLY A 176 -5.71 -43.03 20.87
C GLY A 176 -5.85 -43.69 22.25
N VAL A 177 -7.03 -44.23 22.54
CA VAL A 177 -7.23 -45.33 23.50
C VAL A 177 -8.11 -46.38 22.84
N GLN A 178 -7.71 -47.64 22.93
CA GLN A 178 -8.50 -48.76 22.40
C GLN A 178 -9.77 -48.95 23.25
N GLY A 179 -10.94 -48.79 22.62
CA GLY A 179 -12.25 -49.07 23.23
C GLY A 179 -13.11 -49.90 22.30
N SER A 180 -13.28 -51.19 22.61
CA SER A 180 -14.11 -52.09 21.81
C SER A 180 -15.59 -51.91 22.15
N GLY A 181 -16.42 -51.53 21.16
CA GLY A 181 -17.85 -51.27 21.36
C GLY A 181 -18.66 -51.36 20.06
N LYS A 182 -19.65 -52.26 20.03
CA LYS A 182 -20.57 -52.48 18.89
C LYS A 182 -21.75 -51.51 18.92
N THR A 183 -21.98 -50.79 17.82
CA THR A 183 -23.28 -50.53 17.13
C THR A 183 -23.06 -49.48 16.02
N GLU A 184 -23.87 -49.27 14.99
CA GLU A 184 -24.67 -50.10 14.09
C GLU A 184 -25.31 -49.09 13.08
N LYS A 185 -25.07 -49.27 11.77
CA LYS A 185 -25.85 -48.79 10.61
C LYS A 185 -26.25 -47.29 10.46
N ARG A 186 -25.73 -46.67 9.37
CA ARG A 186 -26.47 -46.27 8.13
C ARG A 186 -26.18 -44.84 7.61
N PRO A 187 -25.76 -44.67 6.34
CA PRO A 187 -25.81 -43.40 5.60
C PRO A 187 -26.87 -43.39 4.47
N LEU A 188 -27.56 -42.25 4.30
CA LEU A 188 -28.50 -41.82 3.22
C LEU A 188 -29.06 -40.43 3.64
N SER A 189 -29.43 -39.45 2.81
CA SER A 189 -29.14 -39.12 1.40
C SER A 189 -29.53 -37.63 1.16
N PRO A 190 -29.14 -36.95 0.05
CA PRO A 190 -29.56 -35.57 -0.24
C PRO A 190 -31.03 -35.48 -0.71
N CYS A 191 -31.69 -34.34 -0.45
CA CYS A 191 -33.08 -34.08 -0.88
C CYS A 191 -33.15 -33.09 -2.05
N ASP A 192 -33.83 -33.49 -3.14
CA ASP A 192 -34.31 -32.60 -4.20
C ASP A 192 -35.80 -32.26 -4.01
N HIS A 193 -36.14 -30.98 -3.98
CA HIS A 193 -37.54 -30.50 -4.01
C HIS A 193 -37.68 -29.22 -4.86
N PRO A 194 -38.34 -29.28 -6.03
CA PRO A 194 -38.88 -28.09 -6.70
C PRO A 194 -40.41 -28.02 -6.54
N GLY A 195 -40.91 -26.85 -6.16
CA GLY A 195 -42.29 -26.44 -6.43
C GLY A 195 -43.18 -26.17 -5.22
N LEU A 196 -43.47 -24.88 -5.01
CA LEU A 196 -44.76 -24.43 -4.49
C LEU A 196 -45.02 -22.99 -4.94
N LYS A 197 -46.03 -22.82 -5.81
CA LYS A 197 -46.52 -21.49 -6.19
C LYS A 197 -47.30 -20.89 -5.01
N ARG A 198 -47.08 -19.62 -4.71
CA ARG A 198 -48.04 -18.78 -3.97
C ARG A 198 -48.10 -17.40 -4.62
N ALA A 199 -49.28 -17.06 -5.11
CA ALA A 199 -49.62 -15.70 -5.52
C ALA A 199 -50.41 -15.03 -4.41
N ALA A 200 -50.17 -13.74 -4.17
CA ALA A 200 -51.07 -12.86 -3.44
C ALA A 200 -50.91 -11.44 -4.01
N LEU A 201 -52.01 -10.90 -4.52
CA LEU A 201 -52.10 -9.57 -5.11
C LEU A 201 -52.45 -8.56 -4.00
N GLY A 202 -51.73 -7.45 -3.92
CA GLY A 202 -52.07 -6.33 -3.04
C GLY A 202 -53.12 -5.42 -3.68
N LYS A 203 -54.21 -5.20 -2.95
CA LYS A 203 -55.10 -4.03 -3.05
C LYS A 203 -54.58 -2.93 -2.10
N ASP A 204 -54.92 -1.66 -2.21
CA ASP A 204 -55.82 -0.91 -3.11
C ASP A 204 -55.08 0.25 -3.79
#